data_AF-A0A512ILX1-F1
#
_entry.id   AF-A0A512ILX1-F1
#
_cell.length_a   1.000
_cell.length_b   1.000
_cell.length_c   1.000
_cell.angle_alpha   90.00
_cell.angle_beta   90.00
_cell.angle_gamma   90.00
#
_symmetry.space_group_name_H-M   'P 1'
#
loop_
_entity.id
_entity.type
_entity.pdbx_description
1 polymer ?
#
loop_
_entity_poly.entity_id
_entity_poly.type
_entity_poly.pdbx_seq_one_letter_code
_entity_poly.pdbx_strand_id
1 'polypeptide(L)'
;MHIVDRRLNPGGKSLPNRQRFLRRVKDMAQRAVRESAREKDIKDLGKDGRISVPADGVREPRFSRQPGTGLQDYIIPGNKTYVEGDRIERPPGGGGAGGSGEGGDGGENSEDAFHFALTRDEFLELFLDDLELPDLAKRRLSIVETEGLRRAGYTVSGSPANLALTRTLRNSMSRRIALKRPKLEEVAALEAQIAEVGELDPILPELRLRLEALRERSKRIPYVDPLDLRFRRFEPYPRPIAQAVMFCLMDVSGSMTEHMKDLAKRFYILLHIFLTRRYKHVEIVFIRHTDKAHEVDEETFFGSRETGGTLVSSALVEMKRVVAERYDPNDWNIYAAQASDGDNVSSDGPTSTELLRAHILPACQHFAYLEVGDENGPRAGFVEHRTTLWRTYESLAKAGEPLAMRKVNHRRDIYPVFRELFGPKDARAEAQA
;
A
#
# COMPACT_ATOMS: atom_id res chain seq x y z
N MET A 1 3.31 4.14 -10.34
CA MET A 1 4.27 4.32 -11.46
C MET A 1 3.84 5.41 -12.45
N HIS A 2 4.68 6.42 -12.72
CA HIS A 2 4.50 7.38 -13.83
C HIS A 2 5.45 7.02 -14.97
N ILE A 3 4.95 6.31 -16.00
CA ILE A 3 5.72 6.03 -17.21
C ILE A 3 5.82 7.33 -18.02
N VAL A 4 6.98 7.99 -17.95
CA VAL A 4 7.25 9.23 -18.71
C VAL A 4 7.69 8.85 -20.12
N ASP A 5 6.75 8.86 -21.05
CA ASP A 5 7.05 8.79 -22.48
C ASP A 5 7.71 10.10 -22.94
N ARG A 6 9.00 10.02 -23.29
CA ARG A 6 9.83 11.15 -23.73
C ARG A 6 9.75 11.41 -25.24
N ARG A 7 8.96 10.66 -26.00
CA ARG A 7 8.82 10.87 -27.45
C ARG A 7 8.16 12.24 -27.70
N LEU A 8 8.68 12.99 -28.68
CA LEU A 8 8.07 14.23 -29.17
C LEU A 8 6.65 13.92 -29.63
N ASN A 9 5.66 14.36 -28.87
CA ASN A 9 4.25 14.10 -29.15
C ASN A 9 3.82 15.00 -30.32
N PRO A 10 3.57 14.47 -31.53
CA PRO A 10 3.04 15.29 -32.61
C PRO A 10 1.63 15.71 -32.19
N GLY A 11 1.43 17.01 -32.02
CA GLY A 11 0.24 17.56 -31.37
C GLY A 11 -1.07 16.99 -31.92
N GLY A 12 -1.88 16.42 -31.03
CA GLY A 12 -3.32 16.65 -31.07
C GLY A 12 -4.30 15.51 -31.36
N LYS A 13 -3.92 14.25 -31.66
CA LYS A 13 -4.95 13.26 -32.09
C LYS A 13 -4.85 11.81 -31.58
N SER A 14 -4.10 11.48 -30.54
CA SER A 14 -3.93 10.06 -30.16
C SER A 14 -3.91 9.74 -28.66
N LEU A 15 -4.56 10.54 -27.80
CA LEU A 15 -4.68 10.21 -26.37
C LEU A 15 -5.13 8.75 -26.10
N PRO A 16 -6.14 8.20 -26.83
CA PRO A 16 -6.53 6.80 -26.65
C PRO A 16 -5.44 5.80 -27.07
N ASN A 17 -4.72 6.06 -28.16
CA ASN A 17 -3.63 5.18 -28.61
C ASN A 17 -2.45 5.22 -27.64
N ARG A 18 -2.14 6.41 -27.10
CA ARG A 18 -1.12 6.57 -26.06
C ARG A 18 -1.47 5.79 -24.80
N GLN A 19 -2.72 5.86 -24.35
CA GLN A 19 -3.20 5.05 -23.22
C GLN A 19 -3.07 3.54 -23.49
N ARG A 20 -3.44 3.09 -24.70
CA ARG A 20 -3.29 1.68 -25.12
C ARG A 20 -1.82 1.26 -25.17
N PHE A 21 -0.94 2.12 -25.66
CA PHE A 21 0.50 1.90 -25.68
C PHE A 21 1.07 1.80 -24.28
N LEU A 22 0.78 2.76 -23.40
CA LEU A 22 1.22 2.76 -22.00
C LEU A 22 0.72 1.52 -21.25
N ARG A 23 -0.52 1.09 -21.49
CA ARG A 23 -1.06 -0.15 -20.93
C ARG A 23 -0.27 -1.37 -21.43
N ARG A 24 -0.02 -1.49 -22.73
CA ARG A 24 0.77 -2.60 -23.29
C ARG A 24 2.19 -2.64 -22.72
N VAL A 25 2.84 -1.48 -22.63
CA VAL A 25 4.19 -1.36 -22.05
C VAL A 25 4.18 -1.77 -20.57
N LYS A 26 3.16 -1.34 -19.81
CA LYS A 26 2.97 -1.78 -18.42
C LYS A 26 2.82 -3.30 -18.33
N ASP A 27 1.96 -3.90 -19.16
CA ASP A 27 1.73 -5.35 -19.17
C ASP A 27 3.01 -6.13 -19.53
N MET A 28 3.82 -5.63 -20.48
CA MET A 28 5.10 -6.22 -20.85
C MET A 28 6.15 -6.08 -19.74
N ALA A 29 6.21 -4.91 -19.10
CA ALA A 29 7.08 -4.69 -17.95
C ALA A 29 6.71 -5.61 -16.79
N GLN A 30 5.41 -5.78 -16.50
CA GLN A 30 4.93 -6.74 -15.51
C GLN A 30 5.34 -8.17 -15.85
N ARG A 31 5.20 -8.62 -17.11
CA ARG A 31 5.66 -9.96 -17.53
C ARG A 31 7.16 -10.14 -17.33
N ALA A 32 7.97 -9.18 -17.75
CA ALA A 32 9.42 -9.25 -17.60
C ALA A 32 9.87 -9.21 -16.13
N VAL A 33 9.18 -8.43 -15.28
CA VAL A 33 9.35 -8.45 -13.82
C VAL A 33 9.05 -9.84 -13.25
N ARG A 34 7.96 -10.47 -13.69
CA ARG A 34 7.57 -11.83 -13.24
C ARG A 34 8.56 -12.89 -13.65
N GLU A 35 9.07 -12.84 -14.87
CA GLU A 35 10.09 -13.79 -15.36
C GLU A 35 11.39 -13.61 -14.60
N SER A 36 11.85 -12.37 -14.43
CA SER A 36 13.05 -12.05 -13.64
C SER A 36 12.93 -12.51 -12.18
N ALA A 37 11.75 -12.38 -11.58
CA ALA A 37 11.50 -12.83 -10.21
C ALA A 37 11.46 -14.36 -10.04
N ARG A 38 11.23 -15.14 -11.11
CA ARG A 38 11.32 -16.62 -11.05
C ARG A 38 12.76 -17.11 -10.96
N GLU A 39 13.69 -16.36 -11.53
CA GLU A 39 15.11 -16.72 -11.63
C GLU A 39 15.95 -16.11 -10.51
N LYS A 40 15.62 -14.89 -10.06
CA LYS A 40 16.40 -14.17 -9.04
C LYS A 40 15.97 -14.50 -7.61
N ASP A 41 16.93 -14.42 -6.70
CA ASP A 41 16.66 -14.58 -5.28
C ASP A 41 15.88 -13.40 -4.70
N ILE A 42 14.88 -13.70 -3.86
CA ILE A 42 13.99 -12.72 -3.24
C ILE A 42 14.74 -11.68 -2.41
N LYS A 43 15.90 -12.06 -1.85
CA LYS A 43 16.78 -11.16 -1.09
C LYS A 43 17.53 -10.15 -1.99
N ASP A 44 17.68 -10.44 -3.27
CA ASP A 44 18.37 -9.58 -4.24
C ASP A 44 17.39 -8.80 -5.14
N LEU A 45 16.08 -8.89 -4.85
CA LEU A 45 15.06 -8.07 -5.48
C LEU A 45 15.34 -6.58 -5.25
N GLY A 46 15.81 -5.91 -6.30
CA GLY A 46 16.09 -4.47 -6.33
C GLY A 46 17.56 -4.06 -6.32
N LYS A 47 18.53 -4.99 -6.24
CA LYS A 47 19.96 -4.64 -6.40
C LYS A 47 20.35 -4.42 -7.87
N ASP A 48 19.92 -5.32 -8.75
CA ASP A 48 20.18 -5.23 -10.19
C ASP A 48 18.93 -4.84 -10.97
N GLY A 49 18.41 -3.64 -10.72
CA GLY A 49 17.15 -3.11 -11.27
C GLY A 49 17.02 -3.06 -12.80
N ARG A 50 17.89 -3.70 -13.57
CA ARG A 50 17.82 -3.82 -15.02
C ARG A 50 16.94 -5.00 -15.43
N ILE A 51 15.83 -4.69 -16.07
CA ILE A 51 14.92 -5.66 -16.68
C ILE A 51 14.96 -5.48 -18.19
N SER A 52 15.23 -6.56 -18.91
CA SER A 52 15.17 -6.58 -20.37
C SER A 52 13.75 -6.88 -20.83
N VAL A 53 13.18 -6.03 -21.68
CA VAL A 53 11.87 -6.24 -22.29
C VAL A 53 12.08 -6.42 -23.80
N PRO A 54 11.64 -7.57 -24.37
CA PRO A 54 11.74 -7.80 -25.81
C PRO A 54 11.00 -6.73 -26.63
N ALA A 55 11.61 -6.24 -27.71
CA ALA A 55 11.04 -5.19 -28.55
C ALA A 55 9.80 -5.63 -29.36
N ASP A 56 9.61 -6.93 -29.56
CA ASP A 56 8.62 -7.50 -30.47
C ASP A 56 7.17 -7.11 -30.12
N GLY A 57 6.87 -6.84 -28.84
CA GLY A 57 5.54 -6.40 -28.42
C GLY A 57 5.31 -4.88 -28.44
N VAL A 58 6.37 -4.08 -28.51
CA VAL A 58 6.31 -2.60 -28.36
C VAL A 58 6.09 -1.90 -29.70
N ARG A 59 6.28 -2.60 -30.83
CA ARG A 59 6.10 -2.03 -32.17
C ARG A 59 4.62 -1.78 -32.47
N GLU A 60 4.33 -0.61 -33.00
CA GLU A 60 3.00 -0.29 -33.54
C GLU A 60 2.82 -0.98 -34.90
N PRO A 61 1.68 -1.65 -35.16
CA PRO A 61 1.41 -2.20 -36.47
C PRO A 61 1.33 -1.05 -37.48
N ARG A 62 2.15 -1.14 -38.54
CA ARG A 62 2.15 -0.18 -39.63
C ARG A 62 1.35 -0.76 -40.78
N PHE A 63 0.33 -0.03 -41.21
CA PHE A 63 -0.34 -0.31 -42.48
C PHE A 63 0.48 0.32 -43.60
N SER A 64 1.04 -0.51 -44.48
CA SER A 64 1.58 -0.05 -45.76
C SER A 64 0.65 -0.51 -46.87
N ARG A 65 0.57 0.30 -47.94
CA ARG A 65 -0.04 -0.18 -49.18
C ARG A 65 0.92 -1.19 -49.80
N GLN A 66 0.41 -2.35 -50.17
CA GLN A 66 1.21 -3.34 -50.89
C GLN A 66 1.55 -2.78 -52.29
N PRO A 67 2.83 -2.67 -52.66
CA PRO A 67 3.20 -2.20 -53.99
C PRO A 67 2.70 -3.18 -55.06
N GLY A 68 2.07 -2.66 -56.12
CA GLY A 68 1.66 -3.47 -57.28
C GLY A 68 0.30 -4.15 -57.21
N THR A 69 -0.49 -3.92 -56.15
CA THR A 69 -1.90 -4.32 -56.08
C THR A 69 -2.82 -3.10 -56.01
N GLY A 70 -4.00 -3.22 -56.63
CA GLY A 70 -4.99 -2.15 -56.78
C GLY A 70 -4.74 -1.22 -57.97
N LEU A 71 -5.74 -0.39 -58.29
CA LEU A 71 -5.61 0.72 -59.24
C LEU A 71 -4.89 1.88 -58.53
N GLN A 72 -3.73 2.27 -59.03
CA GLN A 72 -2.95 3.38 -58.50
C GLN A 72 -2.88 4.49 -59.56
N ASP A 73 -3.64 5.54 -59.33
CA ASP A 73 -3.53 6.77 -60.13
C ASP A 73 -2.52 7.70 -59.44
N TYR A 74 -1.44 8.02 -60.13
CA TYR A 74 -0.47 9.01 -59.67
C TYR A 74 -0.18 10.01 -60.79
N ILE A 75 -0.06 11.28 -60.42
CA ILE A 75 0.20 12.37 -61.36
C ILE A 75 1.71 12.56 -61.42
N ILE A 76 2.29 12.44 -62.61
CA ILE A 76 3.69 12.76 -62.85
C ILE A 76 3.78 14.22 -63.33
N PRO A 77 4.51 15.09 -62.63
CA PRO A 77 4.60 16.49 -63.02
C PRO A 77 5.52 16.66 -64.25
N GLY A 78 4.92 17.03 -65.38
CA GLY A 78 5.65 17.58 -66.54
C GLY A 78 6.12 16.54 -67.54
N ASN A 79 5.60 16.64 -68.76
CA ASN A 79 5.93 15.75 -69.86
C ASN A 79 6.45 16.56 -71.05
N LYS A 80 7.67 16.27 -71.52
CA LYS A 80 8.22 16.79 -72.80
C LYS A 80 8.46 15.68 -73.82
N THR A 81 8.17 14.42 -73.48
CA THR A 81 8.73 13.25 -74.15
C THR A 81 7.70 12.17 -74.51
N TYR A 82 6.60 12.08 -73.78
CA TYR A 82 5.54 11.10 -73.95
C TYR A 82 4.29 11.75 -74.56
N VAL A 83 3.46 10.98 -75.24
CA VAL A 83 2.12 11.39 -75.73
C VAL A 83 1.06 10.52 -75.06
N GLU A 84 -0.20 10.97 -75.06
CA GLU A 84 -1.33 10.20 -74.52
C GLU A 84 -1.41 8.82 -75.19
N GLY A 85 -1.32 7.75 -74.39
CA GLY A 85 -1.30 6.35 -74.85
C GLY A 85 0.06 5.63 -74.69
N ASP A 86 1.14 6.37 -74.42
CA ASP A 86 2.47 5.77 -74.20
C ASP A 86 2.55 4.98 -72.89
N ARG A 87 3.30 3.88 -72.91
CA ARG A 87 3.60 3.08 -71.71
C ARG A 87 4.87 3.59 -71.05
N ILE A 88 4.78 3.98 -69.79
CA ILE A 88 5.93 4.43 -69.00
C ILE A 88 6.65 3.19 -68.44
N GLU A 89 7.99 3.16 -68.54
CA GLU A 89 8.77 2.09 -67.93
C GLU A 89 8.51 2.04 -66.42
N ARG A 90 8.27 0.83 -65.90
CA ARG A 90 8.08 0.62 -64.47
C ARG A 90 9.39 1.07 -63.77
N PRO A 91 9.33 1.96 -62.76
CA PRO A 91 10.54 2.35 -62.04
C PRO A 91 11.23 1.08 -61.53
N PRO A 92 12.56 0.95 -61.72
CA PRO A 92 13.29 -0.20 -61.21
C PRO A 92 13.00 -0.30 -59.72
N GLY A 93 12.57 -1.47 -59.28
CA GLY A 93 12.18 -1.70 -57.89
C GLY A 93 13.28 -1.17 -56.98
N GLY A 94 12.95 -0.22 -56.13
CA GLY A 94 13.83 0.26 -55.08
C GLY A 94 14.10 -0.88 -54.11
N GLY A 95 15.07 -1.73 -54.45
CA GLY A 95 15.87 -2.42 -53.45
C GLY A 95 16.48 -1.33 -52.58
N GLY A 96 16.15 -1.34 -51.30
CA GLY A 96 16.72 -0.41 -50.34
C GLY A 96 18.23 -0.43 -50.50
N ALA A 97 18.80 0.72 -50.86
CA ALA A 97 20.22 0.96 -50.72
C ALA A 97 20.52 0.82 -49.22
N GLY A 98 21.05 -0.34 -48.84
CA GLY A 98 21.72 -0.53 -47.56
C GLY A 98 22.86 0.46 -47.50
N GLY A 99 22.69 1.48 -46.67
CA GLY A 99 23.78 2.34 -46.26
C GLY A 99 24.80 1.47 -45.55
N SER A 100 25.94 1.27 -46.19
CA SER A 100 27.16 0.74 -45.61
C SER A 100 27.64 1.65 -44.49
N GLY A 101 27.18 1.38 -43.27
CA GLY A 101 27.88 1.75 -42.05
C GLY A 101 28.46 0.47 -41.46
N GLU A 102 29.78 0.43 -41.29
CA GLU A 102 30.48 -0.64 -40.57
C GLU A 102 29.85 -0.82 -39.18
N GLY A 103 29.13 -1.92 -38.98
CA GLY A 103 28.58 -2.38 -37.72
C GLY A 103 28.82 -3.88 -37.62
N GLY A 104 29.50 -4.28 -36.55
CA GLY A 104 30.10 -5.59 -36.39
C GLY A 104 29.13 -6.78 -36.41
N ASP A 105 29.74 -7.93 -36.63
CA ASP A 105 29.21 -9.29 -36.48
C ASP A 105 28.26 -9.43 -35.27
N GLY A 106 26.96 -9.55 -35.55
CA GLY A 106 25.90 -9.72 -34.56
C GLY A 106 24.59 -10.09 -35.24
N GLY A 107 24.13 -11.32 -35.03
CA GLY A 107 22.94 -11.87 -35.69
C GLY A 107 21.66 -11.04 -35.52
N GLU A 108 20.79 -11.11 -36.54
CA GLU A 108 19.56 -10.34 -36.80
C GLU A 108 18.44 -10.37 -35.73
N ASN A 109 18.73 -10.75 -34.47
CA ASN A 109 17.76 -10.75 -33.36
C ASN A 109 18.18 -9.89 -32.16
N SER A 110 19.26 -9.10 -32.25
CA SER A 110 19.85 -8.39 -31.09
C SER A 110 19.69 -6.87 -31.10
N GLU A 111 19.02 -6.28 -32.08
CA GLU A 111 18.86 -4.82 -32.13
C GLU A 111 17.58 -4.37 -31.39
N ASP A 112 17.85 -3.78 -30.22
CA ASP A 112 16.98 -2.99 -29.32
C ASP A 112 16.10 -3.74 -28.31
N ALA A 113 16.66 -4.69 -27.56
CA ALA A 113 16.06 -5.05 -26.27
C ALA A 113 16.01 -3.81 -25.34
N PHE A 114 14.83 -3.46 -24.84
CA PHE A 114 14.68 -2.30 -23.95
C PHE A 114 15.08 -2.68 -22.54
N HIS A 115 16.14 -2.06 -22.01
CA HIS A 115 16.52 -2.20 -20.61
C HIS A 115 15.86 -1.13 -19.75
N PHE A 116 14.95 -1.54 -18.88
CA PHE A 116 14.37 -0.67 -17.85
C PHE A 116 15.21 -0.75 -16.59
N ALA A 117 15.67 0.39 -16.08
CA ALA A 117 16.21 0.49 -14.74
C ALA A 117 15.07 0.85 -13.78
N LEU A 118 14.51 -0.16 -13.09
CA LEU A 118 13.50 0.03 -12.07
C LEU A 118 14.17 0.19 -10.69
N THR A 119 13.64 1.10 -9.89
CA THR A 119 13.94 1.12 -8.46
C THR A 119 13.33 -0.10 -7.77
N ARG A 120 13.83 -0.45 -6.58
CA ARG A 120 13.25 -1.54 -5.76
C ARG A 120 11.75 -1.34 -5.52
N ASP A 121 11.34 -0.10 -5.28
CA ASP A 121 9.95 0.24 -5.00
C ASP A 121 9.06 0.07 -6.22
N GLU A 122 9.51 0.49 -7.40
CA GLU A 122 8.78 0.31 -8.66
C GLU A 122 8.72 -1.14 -9.09
N PHE A 123 9.80 -1.89 -8.89
CA PHE A 123 9.81 -3.33 -9.11
C PHE A 123 8.73 -4.02 -8.27
N LEU A 124 8.68 -3.70 -6.97
CA LEU A 124 7.71 -4.28 -6.06
C LEU A 124 6.29 -3.82 -6.36
N GLU A 125 6.09 -2.57 -6.78
CA GLU A 125 4.78 -2.06 -7.22
C GLU A 125 4.28 -2.89 -8.40
N LEU A 126 5.09 -3.09 -9.44
CA LEU A 126 4.70 -3.89 -10.61
C LEU A 126 4.53 -5.38 -10.29
N PHE A 127 5.31 -5.90 -9.35
CA PHE A 127 5.26 -7.30 -8.95
C PHE A 127 4.01 -7.63 -8.12
N LEU A 128 3.55 -6.69 -7.29
CA LEU A 128 2.43 -6.87 -6.35
C LEU A 128 1.10 -6.27 -6.86
N ASP A 129 1.08 -5.59 -8.01
CA ASP A 129 -0.09 -4.88 -8.55
C ASP A 129 -1.30 -5.81 -8.77
N ASP A 130 -1.04 -7.09 -9.11
CA ASP A 130 -2.08 -8.09 -9.40
C ASP A 130 -2.50 -8.92 -8.17
N LEU A 131 -2.12 -8.49 -6.97
CA LEU A 131 -2.40 -9.20 -5.73
C LEU A 131 -3.38 -8.40 -4.89
N GLU A 132 -4.42 -9.02 -4.38
CA GLU A 132 -5.43 -8.41 -3.51
C GLU A 132 -5.54 -9.20 -2.22
N LEU A 133 -5.68 -8.49 -1.09
CA LEU A 133 -5.93 -9.16 0.18
C LEU A 133 -7.38 -9.69 0.17
N PRO A 134 -7.59 -11.00 0.34
CA PRO A 134 -8.94 -11.55 0.46
C PRO A 134 -9.64 -10.93 1.66
N ASP A 135 -10.87 -10.46 1.47
CA ASP A 135 -11.79 -10.01 2.54
C ASP A 135 -11.23 -8.90 3.46
N LEU A 136 -10.64 -7.84 2.88
CA LEU A 136 -10.32 -6.58 3.57
C LEU A 136 -11.55 -5.92 4.27
N ALA A 137 -12.76 -6.38 3.94
CA ALA A 137 -14.03 -5.76 4.31
C ALA A 137 -14.73 -6.35 5.56
N LYS A 138 -14.24 -7.45 6.14
CA LYS A 138 -15.03 -8.20 7.14
C LYS A 138 -14.39 -8.27 8.51
N ARG A 139 -14.30 -7.11 9.17
CA ARG A 139 -14.66 -6.88 10.57
C ARG A 139 -14.31 -5.44 10.87
N ARG A 140 -15.35 -4.59 10.84
CA ARG A 140 -15.27 -3.16 11.15
C ARG A 140 -14.48 -2.33 10.13
N LEU A 141 -15.08 -2.18 8.96
CA LEU A 141 -15.11 -0.88 8.24
C LEU A 141 -15.92 0.19 9.02
N SER A 142 -16.33 -0.07 10.26
CA SER A 142 -16.20 0.97 11.27
C SER A 142 -14.71 1.01 11.59
N ILE A 143 -13.91 1.69 10.78
CA ILE A 143 -13.08 2.79 11.26
C ILE A 143 -13.42 2.96 12.75
N VAL A 144 -12.72 2.22 13.63
CA VAL A 144 -12.65 2.64 15.01
C VAL A 144 -11.73 3.83 14.88
N GLU A 145 -12.36 4.93 14.48
CA GLU A 145 -11.85 6.26 14.65
C GLU A 145 -11.68 6.32 16.16
N THR A 146 -10.49 6.00 16.64
CA THR A 146 -10.04 6.66 17.84
C THR A 146 -10.09 8.12 17.45
N GLU A 147 -11.13 8.81 17.92
CA GLU A 147 -11.38 10.21 17.62
C GLU A 147 -10.20 11.01 18.16
N GLY A 148 -9.19 11.20 17.32
CA GLY A 148 -8.10 12.09 17.63
C GLY A 148 -8.67 13.50 17.61
N LEU A 149 -8.63 14.20 18.74
CA LEU A 149 -9.01 15.60 18.78
C LEU A 149 -7.94 16.43 18.05
N ARG A 150 -8.28 16.97 16.89
CA ARG A 150 -7.43 17.93 16.19
C ARG A 150 -7.91 19.34 16.49
N ARG A 151 -6.97 20.25 16.73
CA ARG A 151 -7.29 21.67 16.91
C ARG A 151 -7.81 22.27 15.60
N ALA A 152 -9.09 22.63 15.58
CA ALA A 152 -9.81 23.17 14.42
C ALA A 152 -9.99 24.70 14.46
N GLY A 153 -9.42 25.37 15.47
CA GLY A 153 -9.40 26.83 15.56
C GLY A 153 -10.02 27.35 16.85
N TYR A 154 -10.90 28.35 16.74
CA TYR A 154 -11.55 29.00 17.87
C TYR A 154 -13.05 29.18 17.65
N THR A 155 -13.83 29.09 18.72
CA THR A 155 -15.28 29.37 18.76
C THR A 155 -15.59 30.43 19.82
N VAL A 156 -16.76 31.04 19.75
CA VAL A 156 -17.20 32.09 20.69
C VAL A 156 -17.70 31.49 22.01
N SER A 157 -18.18 30.24 21.99
CA SER A 157 -18.72 29.53 23.16
C SER A 157 -18.09 28.14 23.32
N GLY A 158 -17.79 27.75 24.56
CA GLY A 158 -17.24 26.42 24.85
C GLY A 158 -17.00 26.20 26.34
N SER A 159 -16.44 25.03 26.69
CA SER A 159 -16.05 24.73 28.07
C SER A 159 -14.96 25.70 28.56
N PRO A 160 -15.02 26.19 29.81
CA PRO A 160 -14.00 27.05 30.42
C PRO A 160 -12.57 26.51 30.29
N ALA A 161 -12.39 25.19 30.31
CA ALA A 161 -11.08 24.54 30.13
C ALA A 161 -10.44 24.86 28.77
N ASN A 162 -11.24 25.12 27.76
CA ASN A 162 -10.79 25.45 26.41
C ASN A 162 -10.61 26.95 26.18
N LEU A 163 -10.80 27.81 27.19
CA LEU A 163 -10.69 29.26 27.03
C LEU A 163 -9.29 29.68 26.56
N ALA A 164 -9.23 30.42 25.46
CA ALA A 164 -8.02 30.97 24.90
C ALA A 164 -7.76 32.37 25.46
N LEU A 165 -7.24 32.45 26.68
CA LEU A 165 -6.98 33.69 27.43
C LEU A 165 -6.29 34.78 26.58
N THR A 166 -5.21 34.45 25.89
CA THR A 166 -4.44 35.42 25.10
C THR A 166 -5.26 36.05 23.98
N ARG A 167 -6.12 35.26 23.30
CA ARG A 167 -6.95 35.76 22.19
C ARG A 167 -8.17 36.52 22.70
N THR A 168 -8.77 36.06 23.79
CA THR A 168 -9.86 36.76 24.49
C THR A 168 -9.40 38.14 24.97
N LEU A 169 -8.24 38.22 25.65
CA LEU A 169 -7.70 39.49 26.13
C LEU A 169 -7.31 40.43 24.99
N ARG A 170 -6.79 39.89 23.88
CA ARG A 170 -6.49 40.68 22.68
C ARG A 170 -7.75 41.31 22.09
N ASN A 171 -8.84 40.54 21.94
CA ASN A 171 -10.12 41.04 21.47
C ASN A 171 -10.70 42.11 22.41
N SER A 172 -10.68 41.83 23.73
CA SER A 172 -11.09 42.79 24.76
C SER A 172 -10.29 44.09 24.68
N MET A 173 -8.97 44.02 24.50
CA MET A 173 -8.12 45.19 24.37
C MET A 173 -8.46 45.99 23.11
N SER A 174 -8.59 45.34 21.96
CA SER A 174 -9.00 45.99 20.70
C SER A 174 -10.36 46.68 20.83
N ARG A 175 -11.35 46.03 21.45
CA ARG A 175 -12.68 46.61 21.70
C ARG A 175 -12.61 47.82 22.63
N ARG A 176 -11.84 47.72 23.73
CA ARG A 176 -11.66 48.84 24.67
C ARG A 176 -11.00 50.05 24.01
N ILE A 177 -10.01 49.83 23.15
CA ILE A 177 -9.36 50.89 22.37
C ILE A 177 -10.38 51.52 21.41
N ALA A 178 -11.13 50.71 20.65
CA ALA A 178 -12.12 51.19 19.69
C ALA A 178 -13.24 52.01 20.36
N LEU A 179 -13.74 51.56 21.51
CA LEU A 179 -14.79 52.25 22.28
C LEU A 179 -14.25 53.41 23.15
N LYS A 180 -12.92 53.63 23.12
CA LYS A 180 -12.20 54.63 23.92
C LYS A 180 -12.54 54.49 25.41
N ARG A 181 -12.35 53.30 25.97
CA ARG A 181 -12.47 53.10 27.42
C ARG A 181 -11.41 53.96 28.11
N PRO A 182 -11.79 54.79 29.12
CA PRO A 182 -10.83 55.57 29.89
C PRO A 182 -9.75 54.69 30.50
N LYS A 183 -8.50 55.17 30.48
CA LYS A 183 -7.40 54.46 31.16
C LYS A 183 -7.52 54.65 32.67
N LEU A 184 -7.01 53.68 33.43
CA LEU A 184 -6.99 53.79 34.89
C LEU A 184 -6.14 54.98 35.35
N GLU A 185 -5.03 55.27 34.64
CA GLU A 185 -4.16 56.42 34.90
C GLU A 185 -4.87 57.76 34.70
N GLU A 186 -5.71 57.88 33.67
CA GLU A 186 -6.46 59.11 33.39
C GLU A 186 -7.48 59.39 34.51
N VAL A 187 -8.16 58.34 34.99
CA VAL A 187 -9.11 58.45 36.09
C VAL A 187 -8.39 58.80 37.40
N ALA A 188 -7.27 58.12 37.70
CA ALA A 188 -6.48 58.38 38.89
C ALA A 188 -5.87 59.80 38.90
N ALA A 189 -5.42 60.30 37.74
CA ALA A 189 -4.92 61.66 37.61
C ALA A 189 -6.00 62.71 37.88
N LEU A 190 -7.24 62.49 37.39
CA LEU A 190 -8.37 63.37 37.69
C LEU A 190 -8.77 63.31 39.17
N GLU A 191 -8.73 62.13 39.79
CA GLU A 191 -8.98 61.96 41.23
C GLU A 191 -7.94 62.71 42.07
N ALA A 192 -6.65 62.64 41.69
CA ALA A 192 -5.58 63.38 42.35
C ALA A 192 -5.75 64.90 42.18
N GLN A 193 -6.08 65.38 40.97
CA GLN A 193 -6.37 66.80 40.73
C GLN A 193 -7.53 67.31 41.57
N ILE A 194 -8.60 66.52 41.72
CA ILE A 194 -9.75 66.88 42.56
C ILE A 194 -9.35 66.93 44.05
N ALA A 195 -8.40 66.09 44.48
CA ALA A 195 -7.92 66.08 45.87
C ALA A 195 -6.98 67.26 46.19
N GLU A 196 -6.26 67.78 45.20
CA GLU A 196 -5.37 68.94 45.36
C GLU A 196 -6.11 70.28 45.28
N VAL A 197 -7.22 70.34 44.55
CA VAL A 197 -8.04 71.55 44.38
C VAL A 197 -8.90 71.80 45.62
N GLY A 198 -8.86 73.03 46.15
CA GLY A 198 -9.64 73.43 47.32
C GLY A 198 -11.15 73.45 47.05
N GLU A 199 -11.97 73.21 48.09
CA GLU A 199 -13.44 73.07 47.97
C GLU A 199 -14.17 74.29 47.37
N LEU A 200 -13.56 75.47 47.41
CA LEU A 200 -14.12 76.74 46.94
C LEU A 200 -13.63 77.14 45.53
N ASP A 201 -12.82 76.30 44.89
CA ASP A 201 -12.27 76.59 43.56
C ASP A 201 -13.35 76.46 42.47
N PRO A 202 -13.53 77.47 41.60
CA PRO A 202 -14.51 77.43 40.51
C PRO A 202 -14.36 76.25 39.53
N ILE A 203 -13.18 75.63 39.45
CA ILE A 203 -12.88 74.53 38.52
C ILE A 203 -13.36 73.16 39.05
N LEU A 204 -13.59 73.05 40.37
CA LEU A 204 -13.95 71.79 41.04
C LEU A 204 -15.23 71.11 40.49
N PRO A 205 -16.32 71.84 40.20
CA PRO A 205 -17.52 71.23 39.61
C PRO A 205 -17.28 70.64 38.22
N GLU A 206 -16.45 71.28 37.40
CA GLU A 206 -16.10 70.81 36.06
C GLU A 206 -15.28 69.50 36.13
N LEU A 207 -14.29 69.44 37.02
CA LEU A 207 -13.49 68.24 37.25
C LEU A 207 -14.34 67.07 37.75
N ARG A 208 -15.27 67.31 38.68
CA ARG A 208 -16.21 66.29 39.18
C ARG A 208 -17.12 65.75 38.07
N LEU A 209 -17.68 66.63 37.24
CA LEU A 209 -18.51 66.23 36.09
C LEU A 209 -17.71 65.37 35.09
N ARG A 210 -16.46 65.74 34.83
CA ARG A 210 -15.56 65.00 33.93
C ARG A 210 -15.19 63.63 34.49
N LEU A 211 -14.91 63.53 35.78
CA LEU A 211 -14.66 62.26 36.46
C LEU A 211 -15.90 61.34 36.40
N GLU A 212 -17.09 61.89 36.64
CA GLU A 212 -18.34 61.14 36.56
C GLU A 212 -18.58 60.60 35.13
N ALA A 213 -18.36 61.42 34.11
CA ALA A 213 -18.47 61.00 32.71
C ALA A 213 -17.49 59.86 32.36
N LEU A 214 -16.24 59.91 32.85
CA LEU A 214 -15.27 58.82 32.65
C LEU A 214 -15.68 57.55 33.41
N ARG A 215 -16.19 57.67 34.64
CA ARG A 215 -16.69 56.54 35.43
C ARG A 215 -17.87 55.86 34.75
N GLU A 216 -18.85 56.63 34.29
CA GLU A 216 -20.00 56.10 33.54
C GLU A 216 -19.58 55.42 32.25
N ARG A 217 -18.62 55.99 31.51
CA ARG A 217 -18.08 55.35 30.31
C ARG A 217 -17.34 54.04 30.62
N SER A 218 -16.60 53.98 31.73
CA SER A 218 -15.90 52.76 32.17
C SER A 218 -16.87 51.66 32.60
N LYS A 219 -18.02 52.01 33.22
CA LYS A 219 -19.08 51.06 33.57
C LYS A 219 -19.77 50.49 32.32
N ARG A 220 -20.05 51.34 31.31
CA ARG A 220 -20.70 50.93 30.06
C ARG A 220 -19.83 50.04 29.17
N ILE A 221 -18.51 50.07 29.33
CA ILE A 221 -17.57 49.28 28.53
C ILE A 221 -16.89 48.25 29.43
N PRO A 222 -17.43 47.02 29.56
CA PRO A 222 -16.86 45.97 30.41
C PRO A 222 -15.43 45.61 30.03
N TYR A 223 -14.67 45.07 30.99
CA TYR A 223 -13.27 44.70 30.75
C TYR A 223 -13.19 43.50 29.81
N VAL A 224 -13.92 42.43 30.10
CA VAL A 224 -14.18 41.32 29.18
C VAL A 224 -15.67 41.30 28.90
N ASP A 225 -16.04 41.22 27.63
CA ASP A 225 -17.40 41.03 27.17
C ASP A 225 -17.57 39.59 26.67
N PRO A 226 -18.75 38.94 26.80
CA PRO A 226 -19.02 37.64 26.17
C PRO A 226 -18.62 37.56 24.69
N LEU A 227 -18.72 38.65 23.94
CA LEU A 227 -18.30 38.74 22.54
C LEU A 227 -16.77 38.61 22.34
N ASP A 228 -15.99 38.94 23.37
CA ASP A 228 -14.52 38.83 23.33
C ASP A 228 -14.05 37.39 23.51
N LEU A 229 -14.87 36.55 24.16
CA LEU A 229 -14.51 35.18 24.54
C LEU A 229 -14.18 34.34 23.31
N ARG A 230 -13.03 33.66 23.35
CA ARG A 230 -12.63 32.66 22.37
C ARG A 230 -12.23 31.38 23.06
N PHE A 231 -12.81 30.27 22.65
CA PHE A 231 -12.49 28.94 23.14
C PHE A 231 -11.80 28.15 22.03
N ARG A 232 -10.78 27.37 22.37
CA ARG A 232 -10.12 26.45 21.44
C ARG A 232 -11.15 25.41 20.99
N ARG A 233 -11.36 25.31 19.69
CA ARG A 233 -12.25 24.32 19.08
C ARG A 233 -11.42 23.11 18.69
N PHE A 234 -11.86 21.94 19.13
CA PHE A 234 -11.35 20.67 18.67
C PHE A 234 -12.43 20.00 17.84
N GLU A 235 -12.03 19.41 16.72
CA GLU A 235 -12.90 18.56 15.91
C GLU A 235 -12.36 17.13 15.97
N PRO A 236 -13.25 16.12 16.01
CA PRO A 236 -12.83 14.74 15.82
C PRO A 236 -12.22 14.63 14.41
N TYR A 237 -11.02 14.07 14.33
CA TYR A 237 -10.37 13.77 13.06
C TYR A 237 -10.09 12.27 12.99
N PRO A 238 -10.52 11.59 11.92
CA PRO A 238 -10.29 10.16 11.76
C PRO A 238 -8.79 9.89 11.68
N ARG A 239 -8.26 9.10 12.63
CA ARG A 239 -6.93 8.50 12.51
C ARG A 239 -7.11 7.04 12.10
N PRO A 240 -6.94 6.70 10.80
CA PRO A 240 -6.93 5.30 10.40
C PRO A 240 -5.65 4.66 10.91
N ILE A 241 -5.74 3.80 11.93
CA ILE A 241 -4.67 2.88 12.27
C ILE A 241 -5.05 1.52 11.68
N ALA A 242 -4.78 1.34 10.39
CA ALA A 242 -4.77 0.01 9.82
C ALA A 242 -3.44 -0.63 10.22
N GLN A 243 -3.43 -1.30 11.38
CA GLN A 243 -2.30 -2.12 11.81
C GLN A 243 -2.55 -3.57 11.39
N ALA A 244 -1.48 -4.28 11.06
CA ALA A 244 -1.55 -5.69 10.73
C ALA A 244 -0.47 -6.46 11.48
N VAL A 245 -0.78 -7.70 11.86
CA VAL A 245 0.18 -8.63 12.43
C VAL A 245 0.26 -9.86 11.55
N MET A 246 1.50 -10.28 11.28
CA MET A 246 1.81 -11.46 10.50
C MET A 246 2.34 -12.56 11.42
N PHE A 247 1.59 -13.65 11.56
CA PHE A 247 2.00 -14.85 12.26
C PHE A 247 2.67 -15.82 11.29
N CYS A 248 3.92 -16.19 11.57
CA CYS A 248 4.70 -17.17 10.84
C CYS A 248 4.77 -18.46 11.67
N LEU A 249 4.10 -19.51 11.23
CA LEU A 249 4.06 -20.81 11.90
C LEU A 249 4.92 -21.80 11.10
N MET A 250 6.07 -22.22 11.62
CA MET A 250 6.94 -23.18 10.91
C MET A 250 7.17 -24.44 11.73
N ASP A 251 7.09 -25.59 11.06
CA ASP A 251 7.57 -26.86 11.62
C ASP A 251 9.11 -26.89 11.56
N VAL A 252 9.75 -27.22 12.68
CA VAL A 252 11.21 -27.37 12.78
C VAL A 252 11.65 -28.81 13.09
N SER A 253 10.74 -29.77 12.87
CA SER A 253 10.96 -31.20 12.95
C SER A 253 12.08 -31.70 12.03
N GLY A 254 12.52 -32.93 12.26
CA GLY A 254 13.63 -33.53 11.52
C GLY A 254 13.37 -33.75 10.02
N SER A 255 12.11 -33.74 9.58
CA SER A 255 11.72 -33.92 8.17
C SER A 255 11.81 -32.64 7.34
N MET A 256 11.86 -31.48 7.99
CA MET A 256 12.02 -30.17 7.34
C MET A 256 13.48 -29.90 6.93
N THR A 257 13.77 -30.17 5.66
CA THR A 257 15.10 -29.94 5.05
C THR A 257 15.45 -28.44 4.91
N GLU A 258 16.73 -28.10 4.70
CA GLU A 258 17.14 -26.70 4.43
C GLU A 258 16.43 -26.11 3.20
N HIS A 259 16.19 -26.93 2.18
CA HIS A 259 15.47 -26.50 0.98
C HIS A 259 14.03 -26.09 1.31
N MET A 260 13.32 -26.92 2.06
CA MET A 260 11.96 -26.63 2.54
C MET A 260 11.91 -25.36 3.40
N LYS A 261 12.90 -25.17 4.28
CA LYS A 261 13.05 -23.95 5.08
C LYS A 261 13.33 -22.71 4.23
N ASP A 262 14.15 -22.82 3.19
CA ASP A 262 14.41 -21.73 2.23
C ASP A 262 13.14 -21.33 1.46
N LEU A 263 12.36 -22.31 0.98
CA LEU A 263 11.06 -22.06 0.34
C LEU A 263 10.09 -21.33 1.27
N ALA A 264 9.97 -21.80 2.52
CA ALA A 264 9.13 -21.16 3.52
C ALA A 264 9.60 -19.74 3.86
N LYS A 265 10.91 -19.54 4.06
CA LYS A 265 11.51 -18.22 4.31
C LYS A 265 11.19 -17.22 3.21
N ARG A 266 11.33 -17.63 1.96
CA ARG A 266 11.00 -16.83 0.78
C ARG A 266 9.54 -16.43 0.75
N PHE A 267 8.63 -17.36 1.04
CA PHE A 267 7.21 -17.09 1.14
C PHE A 267 6.89 -16.06 2.26
N TYR A 268 7.47 -16.24 3.45
CA TYR A 268 7.29 -15.29 4.56
C TYR A 268 7.81 -13.89 4.23
N ILE A 269 8.99 -13.78 3.63
CA ILE A 269 9.54 -12.48 3.21
C ILE A 269 8.60 -11.80 2.21
N LEU A 270 8.08 -12.56 1.24
CA LEU A 270 7.18 -12.02 0.25
C LEU A 270 5.86 -11.53 0.88
N LEU A 271 5.29 -12.31 1.79
CA LEU A 271 4.09 -11.92 2.53
C LEU A 271 4.34 -10.66 3.38
N HIS A 272 5.48 -10.59 4.06
CA HIS A 272 5.85 -9.41 4.84
C HIS A 272 5.97 -8.15 3.97
N ILE A 273 6.65 -8.25 2.82
CA ILE A 273 6.75 -7.12 1.87
C ILE A 273 5.37 -6.69 1.39
N PHE A 274 4.50 -7.65 1.09
CA PHE A 274 3.13 -7.38 0.64
C PHE A 274 2.30 -6.65 1.71
N LEU A 275 2.38 -7.09 2.98
CA LEU A 275 1.67 -6.45 4.09
C LEU A 275 2.23 -5.06 4.40
N THR A 276 3.55 -4.88 4.43
CA THR A 276 4.20 -3.58 4.71
C THR A 276 3.92 -2.53 3.63
N ARG A 277 3.54 -2.96 2.42
CA ARG A 277 3.05 -2.06 1.37
C ARG A 277 1.60 -1.61 1.57
N ARG A 278 0.78 -2.46 2.18
CA ARG A 278 -0.67 -2.23 2.40
C ARG A 278 -0.95 -1.52 3.73
N TYR A 279 -0.15 -1.81 4.75
CA TYR A 279 -0.32 -1.34 6.12
C TYR A 279 0.88 -0.49 6.53
N LYS A 280 0.63 0.58 7.29
CA LYS A 280 1.70 1.47 7.79
C LYS A 280 2.49 0.85 8.94
N HIS A 281 1.83 0.00 9.72
CA HIS A 281 2.41 -0.69 10.86
C HIS A 281 2.14 -2.18 10.69
N VAL A 282 3.21 -2.95 10.55
CA VAL A 282 3.17 -4.41 10.45
C VAL A 282 4.08 -5.00 11.51
N GLU A 283 3.51 -5.82 12.38
CA GLU A 283 4.27 -6.62 13.35
C GLU A 283 4.41 -8.06 12.86
N ILE A 284 5.48 -8.73 13.25
CA ILE A 284 5.76 -10.11 12.87
C ILE A 284 5.93 -10.92 14.15
N VAL A 285 5.25 -12.06 14.22
CA VAL A 285 5.39 -13.03 15.30
C VAL A 285 5.83 -14.35 14.69
N PHE A 286 6.94 -14.90 15.17
CA PHE A 286 7.44 -16.19 14.73
C PHE A 286 7.11 -17.25 15.78
N ILE A 287 6.39 -18.29 15.37
CA ILE A 287 6.05 -19.44 16.21
C ILE A 287 6.60 -20.69 15.52
N ARG A 288 7.59 -21.29 16.15
CA ARG A 288 8.08 -22.61 15.72
C ARG A 288 7.40 -23.69 16.55
N HIS A 289 7.25 -24.88 15.97
CA HIS A 289 6.67 -26.01 16.67
C HIS A 289 7.34 -27.33 16.31
N THR A 290 7.34 -28.23 17.28
CA THR A 290 7.62 -29.67 17.18
C THR A 290 6.55 -30.38 18.02
N ASP A 291 6.91 -30.97 19.16
CA ASP A 291 5.98 -31.48 20.17
C ASP A 291 5.40 -30.35 21.03
N LYS A 292 6.16 -29.25 21.13
CA LYS A 292 5.76 -28.00 21.78
C LYS A 292 5.98 -26.81 20.85
N ALA A 293 5.22 -25.75 21.06
CA ALA A 293 5.35 -24.51 20.32
C ALA A 293 5.87 -23.39 21.20
N HIS A 294 6.71 -22.55 20.61
CA HIS A 294 7.31 -21.39 21.28
C HIS A 294 7.37 -20.20 20.33
N GLU A 295 7.05 -19.02 20.84
CA GLU A 295 7.40 -17.76 20.20
C GLU A 295 8.92 -17.55 20.24
N VAL A 296 9.51 -17.19 19.10
CA VAL A 296 10.95 -17.00 18.93
C VAL A 296 11.25 -15.75 18.09
N ASP A 297 12.53 -15.38 18.02
CA ASP A 297 13.02 -14.36 17.11
C ASP A 297 13.31 -14.92 15.71
N GLU A 298 13.59 -14.03 14.75
CA GLU A 298 13.84 -14.41 13.35
C GLU A 298 15.05 -15.36 13.21
N GLU A 299 16.12 -15.10 13.95
CA GLU A 299 17.35 -15.88 13.86
C GLU A 299 17.13 -17.32 14.32
N THR A 300 16.46 -17.50 15.46
CA THR A 300 16.13 -18.83 15.99
C THR A 300 15.11 -19.55 15.11
N PHE A 301 14.14 -18.82 14.56
CA PHE A 301 13.08 -19.40 13.71
C PHE A 301 13.64 -20.09 12.45
N PHE A 302 14.64 -19.49 11.80
CA PHE A 302 15.24 -20.08 10.59
C PHE A 302 16.50 -20.90 10.86
N GLY A 303 17.25 -20.61 11.93
CA GLY A 303 18.55 -21.23 12.20
C GLY A 303 18.49 -22.51 13.06
N SER A 304 17.44 -22.71 13.85
CA SER A 304 17.35 -23.85 14.77
C SER A 304 16.75 -25.10 14.11
N ARG A 305 17.27 -26.27 14.49
CA ARG A 305 16.68 -27.58 14.21
C ARG A 305 16.41 -28.25 15.54
N GLU A 306 15.22 -28.81 15.70
CA GLU A 306 14.87 -29.60 16.88
C GLU A 306 14.42 -30.99 16.46
N THR A 307 14.78 -31.98 17.27
CA THR A 307 14.37 -33.36 17.04
C THR A 307 13.14 -33.62 17.91
N GLY A 308 11.99 -33.85 17.29
CA GLY A 308 10.71 -34.07 17.97
C GLY A 308 9.65 -34.52 16.96
N GLY A 309 8.53 -35.05 17.46
CA GLY A 309 7.37 -35.32 16.61
C GLY A 309 6.63 -34.03 16.28
N THR A 310 5.94 -33.97 15.14
CA THR A 310 5.20 -32.77 14.72
C THR A 310 3.79 -32.79 15.30
N LEU A 311 3.50 -31.84 16.20
CA LEU A 311 2.18 -31.61 16.78
C LEU A 311 1.68 -30.21 16.43
N VAL A 312 0.84 -30.11 15.39
CA VAL A 312 0.39 -28.81 14.86
C VAL A 312 -0.53 -28.07 15.83
N SER A 313 -1.34 -28.76 16.63
CA SER A 313 -2.20 -28.10 17.63
C SER A 313 -1.41 -27.25 18.62
N SER A 314 -0.18 -27.63 18.97
CA SER A 314 0.67 -26.84 19.86
C SER A 314 0.91 -25.42 19.32
N ALA A 315 1.17 -25.31 18.02
CA ALA A 315 1.39 -24.03 17.34
C ALA A 315 0.12 -23.16 17.34
N LEU A 316 -1.04 -23.78 17.15
CA LEU A 316 -2.34 -23.08 17.15
C LEU A 316 -2.74 -22.62 18.56
N VAL A 317 -2.42 -23.40 19.59
CA VAL A 317 -2.60 -22.99 21.00
C VAL A 317 -1.72 -21.80 21.33
N GLU A 318 -0.45 -21.83 20.92
CA GLU A 318 0.49 -20.72 21.14
C GLU A 318 0.03 -19.46 20.40
N MET A 319 -0.39 -19.60 19.14
CA MET A 319 -0.96 -18.49 18.36
C MET A 319 -2.20 -17.91 19.06
N LYS A 320 -3.12 -18.75 19.54
CA LYS A 320 -4.31 -18.31 20.29
C LYS A 320 -3.92 -17.53 21.54
N ARG A 321 -2.90 -17.98 22.29
CA ARG A 321 -2.40 -17.27 23.48
C ARG A 321 -1.89 -15.89 23.10
N VAL A 322 -1.00 -15.82 22.11
CA VAL A 322 -0.39 -14.55 21.66
C VAL A 322 -1.44 -13.57 21.14
N VAL A 323 -2.41 -14.04 20.36
CA VAL A 323 -3.52 -13.20 19.88
C VAL A 323 -4.31 -12.64 21.06
N ALA A 324 -4.69 -13.48 22.03
CA ALA A 324 -5.45 -13.03 23.20
C ALA A 324 -4.69 -12.04 24.10
N GLU A 325 -3.36 -12.15 24.19
CA GLU A 325 -2.53 -11.30 25.05
C GLU A 325 -2.16 -9.95 24.41
N ARG A 326 -1.89 -9.92 23.10
CA ARG A 326 -1.31 -8.74 22.43
C ARG A 326 -2.15 -8.13 21.31
N TYR A 327 -3.04 -8.88 20.67
CA TYR A 327 -3.67 -8.46 19.41
C TYR A 327 -5.18 -8.66 19.43
N ASP A 328 -5.94 -7.62 19.80
CA ASP A 328 -7.40 -7.64 19.68
C ASP A 328 -7.81 -7.68 18.19
N PRO A 329 -8.58 -8.70 17.74
CA PRO A 329 -9.07 -8.79 16.37
C PRO A 329 -9.95 -7.62 15.90
N ASN A 330 -10.40 -6.74 16.80
CA ASN A 330 -11.11 -5.51 16.45
C ASN A 330 -10.17 -4.36 16.05
N ASP A 331 -8.93 -4.36 16.55
CA ASP A 331 -7.95 -3.28 16.32
C ASP A 331 -6.87 -3.71 15.30
N TRP A 332 -6.59 -5.02 15.21
CA TRP A 332 -5.54 -5.59 14.36
C TRP A 332 -6.08 -6.46 13.24
N ASN A 333 -5.47 -6.33 12.05
CA ASN A 333 -5.64 -7.31 10.98
C ASN A 333 -4.61 -8.44 11.13
N ILE A 334 -5.09 -9.62 11.46
CA ILE A 334 -4.31 -10.82 11.71
C ILE A 334 -4.21 -11.67 10.44
N TYR A 335 -2.98 -11.86 9.97
CA TYR A 335 -2.63 -12.74 8.88
C TYR A 335 -1.79 -13.90 9.42
N ALA A 336 -2.20 -15.13 9.15
CA ALA A 336 -1.42 -16.31 9.52
C ALA A 336 -0.91 -17.01 8.27
N ALA A 337 0.36 -17.40 8.32
CA ALA A 337 1.02 -18.24 7.33
C ALA A 337 1.66 -19.42 8.05
N GLN A 338 1.27 -20.63 7.68
CA GLN A 338 1.83 -21.88 8.19
C GLN A 338 2.60 -22.59 7.09
N ALA A 339 3.86 -22.97 7.37
CA ALA A 339 4.69 -23.78 6.51
C ALA A 339 5.07 -25.09 7.21
N SER A 340 4.82 -26.22 6.54
CA SER A 340 5.15 -27.57 7.03
C SER A 340 5.32 -28.51 5.83
N ASP A 341 6.03 -29.61 6.02
CA ASP A 341 6.17 -30.70 5.05
C ASP A 341 4.90 -31.59 4.93
N GLY A 342 3.89 -31.35 5.77
CA GLY A 342 2.62 -32.04 5.77
C GLY A 342 2.50 -33.18 6.78
N ASP A 343 3.55 -33.48 7.54
CA ASP A 343 3.50 -34.52 8.57
C ASP A 343 2.84 -34.02 9.86
N ASN A 344 2.02 -34.87 10.47
CA ASN A 344 1.38 -34.61 11.76
C ASN A 344 0.90 -35.91 12.36
N VAL A 345 0.93 -35.97 13.69
CA VAL A 345 0.38 -37.12 14.43
C VAL A 345 -1.11 -37.22 14.15
N SER A 346 -1.56 -38.40 13.70
CA SER A 346 -2.97 -38.63 13.30
C SER A 346 -4.00 -38.33 14.40
N SER A 347 -3.63 -38.49 15.67
CA SER A 347 -4.49 -38.14 16.82
C SER A 347 -4.70 -36.63 17.00
N ASP A 348 -3.84 -35.80 16.40
CA ASP A 348 -3.90 -34.35 16.56
C ASP A 348 -4.90 -33.67 15.62
N GLY A 349 -5.17 -34.27 14.46
CA GLY A 349 -6.00 -33.68 13.41
C GLY A 349 -7.36 -33.13 13.88
N PRO A 350 -8.16 -33.87 14.68
CA PRO A 350 -9.42 -33.36 15.23
C PRO A 350 -9.23 -32.10 16.08
N THR A 351 -8.22 -32.09 16.95
CA THR A 351 -7.89 -30.97 17.83
C THR A 351 -7.45 -29.75 17.03
N SER A 352 -6.56 -29.91 16.03
CA SER A 352 -6.13 -28.79 15.19
C SER A 352 -7.31 -28.21 14.39
N THR A 353 -8.22 -29.06 13.91
CA THR A 353 -9.42 -28.65 13.16
C THR A 353 -10.36 -27.81 14.03
N GLU A 354 -10.62 -28.25 15.27
CA GLU A 354 -11.45 -27.53 16.22
C GLU A 354 -10.84 -26.18 16.59
N LEU A 355 -9.54 -26.14 16.90
CA LEU A 355 -8.82 -24.90 17.23
C LEU A 355 -8.86 -23.90 16.08
N LEU A 356 -8.62 -24.36 14.85
CA LEU A 356 -8.72 -23.51 13.66
C LEU A 356 -10.12 -22.93 13.50
N ARG A 357 -11.14 -23.78 13.49
CA ARG A 357 -12.53 -23.34 13.25
C ARG A 357 -13.08 -22.46 14.37
N ALA A 358 -12.83 -22.82 15.62
CA ALA A 358 -13.43 -22.13 16.76
C ALA A 358 -12.72 -20.82 17.15
N HIS A 359 -11.41 -20.73 16.92
CA HIS A 359 -10.61 -19.64 17.48
C HIS A 359 -9.76 -18.89 16.44
N ILE A 360 -9.00 -19.60 15.60
CA ILE A 360 -8.00 -18.94 14.74
C ILE A 360 -8.65 -18.34 13.49
N LEU A 361 -9.40 -19.13 12.72
CA LEU A 361 -10.04 -18.68 11.47
C LEU A 361 -11.04 -17.53 11.71
N PRO A 362 -11.82 -17.51 12.80
CA PRO A 362 -12.61 -16.33 13.13
C PRO A 362 -11.75 -15.12 13.44
N ALA A 363 -10.59 -15.24 14.09
CA ALA A 363 -9.75 -14.10 14.44
C ALA A 363 -8.93 -13.56 13.25
N CYS A 364 -8.63 -14.41 12.27
CA CYS A 364 -7.78 -14.08 11.12
C CYS A 364 -8.58 -13.58 9.91
N GLN A 365 -8.02 -12.62 9.18
CA GLN A 365 -8.55 -12.20 7.88
C GLN A 365 -8.18 -13.21 6.79
N HIS A 366 -6.98 -13.80 6.91
CA HIS A 366 -6.54 -14.84 6.00
C HIS A 366 -5.58 -15.80 6.68
N PHE A 367 -5.81 -17.10 6.48
CA PHE A 367 -4.89 -18.16 6.88
C PHE A 367 -4.35 -18.87 5.63
N ALA A 368 -3.04 -18.79 5.40
CA ALA A 368 -2.36 -19.46 4.31
C ALA A 368 -1.59 -20.67 4.83
N TYR A 369 -1.94 -21.86 4.36
CA TYR A 369 -1.19 -23.08 4.59
C TYR A 369 -0.33 -23.42 3.37
N LEU A 370 0.97 -23.53 3.60
CA LEU A 370 1.98 -23.86 2.61
C LEU A 370 2.58 -25.23 2.95
N GLU A 371 2.29 -26.21 2.12
CA GLU A 371 2.97 -27.51 2.18
C GLU A 371 4.25 -27.46 1.35
N VAL A 372 5.40 -27.65 1.97
CA VAL A 372 6.71 -27.61 1.30
C VAL A 372 7.20 -29.02 1.00
N GLY A 373 7.41 -29.32 -0.27
CA GLY A 373 7.90 -30.61 -0.73
C GLY A 373 9.37 -30.59 -1.15
N ASP A 374 9.93 -31.77 -1.38
CA ASP A 374 11.25 -31.94 -1.99
C ASP A 374 11.19 -31.72 -3.52
N GLU A 375 12.28 -31.26 -4.13
CA GLU A 375 12.37 -31.00 -5.58
C GLU A 375 12.14 -32.25 -6.42
N ASN A 376 12.48 -33.42 -5.86
CA ASN A 376 12.32 -34.74 -6.48
C ASN A 376 11.00 -35.44 -6.11
N GLY A 377 10.10 -34.75 -5.40
CA GLY A 377 8.78 -35.27 -5.08
C GLY A 377 8.00 -35.66 -6.35
N PRO A 378 6.98 -36.54 -6.25
CA PRO A 378 6.25 -37.01 -7.43
C PRO A 378 5.74 -35.81 -8.23
N ARG A 379 6.25 -35.67 -9.47
CA ARG A 379 5.71 -34.72 -10.45
C ARG A 379 4.20 -34.93 -10.54
N ALA A 380 3.44 -33.84 -10.65
CA ALA A 380 1.98 -33.75 -10.64
C ALA A 380 1.27 -34.56 -11.75
N GLY A 381 1.52 -35.87 -11.84
CA GLY A 381 1.13 -36.72 -12.95
C GLY A 381 0.37 -37.98 -12.54
N PHE A 382 0.73 -38.68 -11.46
CA PHE A 382 0.09 -39.97 -11.17
C PHE A 382 0.04 -40.22 -9.65
N VAL A 383 -1.15 -40.03 -9.06
CA VAL A 383 -1.50 -40.18 -7.64
C VAL A 383 -0.90 -39.11 -6.70
N GLU A 384 -1.66 -38.03 -6.50
CA GLU A 384 -1.40 -37.01 -5.50
C GLU A 384 -1.48 -37.62 -4.09
N HIS A 385 -0.33 -37.90 -3.48
CA HIS A 385 -0.28 -38.37 -2.10
C HIS A 385 -0.66 -37.21 -1.18
N ARG A 386 -1.91 -37.22 -0.71
CA ARG A 386 -2.39 -36.26 0.28
C ARG A 386 -1.82 -36.60 1.64
N THR A 387 -0.99 -35.71 2.17
CA THR A 387 -0.42 -35.75 3.53
C THR A 387 -1.52 -35.70 4.59
N THR A 388 -1.19 -36.04 5.83
CA THR A 388 -2.15 -36.08 6.93
C THR A 388 -2.72 -34.69 7.22
N LEU A 389 -1.87 -33.66 7.23
CA LEU A 389 -2.31 -32.26 7.41
C LEU A 389 -3.16 -31.76 6.27
N TRP A 390 -2.79 -32.07 5.02
CA TRP A 390 -3.56 -31.64 3.86
C TRP A 390 -5.01 -32.14 3.93
N ARG A 391 -5.22 -33.42 4.26
CA ARG A 391 -6.58 -33.98 4.38
C ARG A 391 -7.38 -33.31 5.49
N THR A 392 -6.72 -33.00 6.61
CA THR A 392 -7.33 -32.36 7.77
C THR A 392 -7.85 -30.97 7.40
N TYR A 393 -7.00 -30.15 6.77
CA TYR A 393 -7.33 -28.77 6.41
C TYR A 393 -8.22 -28.66 5.16
N GLU A 394 -8.15 -29.62 4.23
CA GLU A 394 -8.99 -29.65 3.02
C GLU A 394 -10.49 -29.65 3.39
N SER A 395 -10.85 -30.34 4.48
CA SER A 395 -12.22 -30.36 5.01
C SER A 395 -12.71 -28.96 5.42
N LEU A 396 -11.82 -28.15 6.00
CA LEU A 396 -12.10 -26.77 6.41
C LEU A 396 -12.15 -25.83 5.21
N ALA A 397 -11.24 -25.99 4.25
CA ALA A 397 -11.21 -25.17 3.04
C ALA A 397 -12.49 -25.35 2.21
N LYS A 398 -12.99 -26.59 2.08
CA LYS A 398 -14.27 -26.88 1.40
C LYS A 398 -15.49 -26.29 2.10
N ALA A 399 -15.41 -26.04 3.41
CA ALA A 399 -16.48 -25.41 4.17
C ALA A 399 -16.61 -23.90 3.93
N GLY A 400 -15.73 -23.30 3.11
CA GLY A 400 -15.76 -21.87 2.77
C GLY A 400 -15.12 -20.95 3.80
N GLU A 401 -14.33 -21.52 4.72
CA GLU A 401 -13.55 -20.76 5.70
C GLU A 401 -12.43 -19.94 5.02
N PRO A 402 -11.89 -18.87 5.66
CA PRO A 402 -10.82 -18.03 5.11
C PRO A 402 -9.43 -18.72 5.12
N LEU A 403 -9.40 -19.97 4.70
CA LEU A 403 -8.23 -20.85 4.62
C LEU A 403 -7.85 -21.10 3.16
N ALA A 404 -6.62 -20.79 2.81
CA ALA A 404 -6.06 -21.11 1.49
C ALA A 404 -4.87 -22.06 1.63
N MET A 405 -4.85 -23.12 0.83
CA MET A 405 -3.87 -24.20 0.93
C MET A 405 -3.15 -24.40 -0.39
N ARG A 406 -1.81 -24.47 -0.38
CA ARG A 406 -1.00 -24.72 -1.58
C ARG A 406 0.25 -25.52 -1.28
N LYS A 407 0.74 -26.22 -2.32
CA LYS A 407 2.01 -26.97 -2.29
C LYS A 407 3.08 -26.21 -3.06
N VAL A 408 4.31 -26.21 -2.54
CA VAL A 408 5.48 -25.64 -3.22
C VAL A 408 6.63 -26.63 -3.13
N ASN A 409 7.15 -27.03 -4.29
CA ASN A 409 8.30 -27.93 -4.37
C ASN A 409 9.55 -27.20 -4.88
N HIS A 410 9.38 -26.15 -5.68
CA HIS A 410 10.48 -25.41 -6.29
C HIS A 410 10.36 -23.91 -6.05
N ARG A 411 11.52 -23.23 -5.95
CA ARG A 411 11.63 -21.77 -5.80
C ARG A 411 10.81 -20.96 -6.83
N ARG A 412 10.70 -21.45 -8.06
CA ARG A 412 9.96 -20.79 -9.15
C ARG A 412 8.45 -20.80 -8.95
N ASP A 413 7.95 -21.71 -8.12
CA ASP A 413 6.52 -21.90 -7.87
C ASP A 413 6.01 -20.96 -6.77
N ILE A 414 6.92 -20.34 -6.00
CA ILE A 414 6.59 -19.45 -4.88
C ILE A 414 5.69 -18.29 -5.33
N TYR A 415 6.05 -17.59 -6.41
CA TYR A 415 5.24 -16.46 -6.87
C TYR A 415 3.88 -16.87 -7.45
N PRO A 416 3.78 -17.87 -8.36
CA PRO A 416 2.49 -18.41 -8.78
C PRO A 416 1.60 -18.80 -7.61
N VAL A 417 2.14 -19.52 -6.63
CA VAL A 417 1.42 -19.93 -5.42
C VAL A 417 1.00 -18.73 -4.59
N PHE A 418 1.88 -17.75 -4.40
CA PHE A 418 1.55 -16.51 -3.71
C PHE A 418 0.39 -15.77 -4.40
N ARG A 419 0.37 -15.74 -5.73
CA ARG A 419 -0.71 -15.13 -6.51
C ARG A 419 -2.02 -15.90 -6.38
N GLU A 420 -2.00 -17.21 -6.26
CA GLU A 420 -3.24 -17.96 -6.03
C GLU A 420 -3.76 -17.75 -4.60
N LEU A 421 -2.85 -17.68 -3.63
CA LEU A 421 -3.16 -17.42 -2.23
C LEU A 421 -3.64 -15.99 -2.00
N PHE A 422 -3.15 -14.99 -2.74
CA PHE A 422 -3.48 -13.57 -2.53
C PHE A 422 -3.94 -12.86 -3.81
N GLY A 423 -4.52 -13.59 -4.76
CA GLY A 423 -5.04 -13.04 -6.02
C GLY A 423 -6.51 -12.63 -5.92
N PRO A 424 -7.00 -11.80 -6.85
CA PRO A 424 -8.42 -11.44 -6.96
C PRO A 424 -9.30 -12.70 -7.04
N LYS A 425 -10.50 -12.66 -6.44
CA LYS A 425 -11.42 -13.82 -6.39
C LYS A 425 -11.76 -14.37 -7.77
N ASP A 426 -11.78 -13.53 -8.81
CA ASP A 426 -12.02 -13.94 -10.20
C ASP A 426 -10.89 -14.81 -10.77
N ALA A 427 -9.63 -14.57 -10.36
CA ALA A 427 -8.48 -15.38 -10.78
C ALA A 427 -8.42 -16.74 -10.07
N ARG A 428 -9.06 -16.88 -8.90
CA ARG A 428 -9.14 -18.17 -8.18
C ARG A 428 -10.10 -19.16 -8.82
N ALA A 429 -11.12 -18.68 -9.54
CA ALA A 429 -12.05 -19.52 -10.28
C ALA A 429 -11.42 -20.15 -11.53
N GLU A 430 -10.53 -19.42 -12.22
CA GLU A 430 -9.80 -19.93 -13.40
C GLU A 430 -8.71 -20.96 -13.04
N ALA A 431 -8.14 -20.92 -11.83
CA ALA A 431 -7.10 -21.87 -11.39
C ALA A 431 -7.68 -23.19 -10.82
N GLN A 432 -8.98 -23.23 -10.53
CA GLN A 432 -9.68 -24.44 -10.03
C GLN A 432 -10.43 -25.20 -11.15
N ALA A 433 -10.51 -24.62 -12.35
CA ALA A 433 -11.00 -25.25 -13.57
C ALA A 433 -9.83 -25.80 -14.38
#